data_AF-A0A151ZG96-F1
#
_entry.id   AF-A0A151ZG96-F1
#
_cell.length_a   1.000
_cell.length_b   1.000
_cell.length_c   1.000
_cell.angle_alpha   90.00
_cell.angle_beta   90.00
_cell.angle_gamma   90.00
#
_symmetry.space_group_name_H-M   'P 1'
#
loop_
_entity.id
_entity.type
_entity.pdbx_description
1 polymer ?
#
loop_
_entity_poly.entity_id
_entity_poly.type
_entity_poly.pdbx_seq_one_letter_code
_entity_poly.pdbx_strand_id
1 'polypeptide(L)'
;MAISNINELPESILILLLNYVNSVSSSSYWLVNYSLVCKLWSTQILPEAWTDLLIATSQPSEPLIEYNEKGSLSQIASHGGASRAYKFNRLIMRIGKVTEYLDQLKSVTTVDLRNNPSTNSVIDRLCDSLKTNKTIKSLNLYNNRLMQKGGVSIARALEKNTTLTHIDLGLNLLGANGGNAIADALKKNQTLIHLDLSSNQLGFRGVGPIIEALKINKSVKYLILHSNQLRDESTLLLADILRQNSGFIELGLNDNEIGSKGGIALARMLKTSKTHTHLDFGKNELGEDGGVAMADVIKFNKLITQVRLNWNKLGVKAIKAISEALKQNTSVNWVDLSFNNLTDEGLTILSDCLKVNKAIRYLDLSRVATSAPGHKALAESIKVNQYITYLDLTNCKISNDGGVAIAQSLQSNKSIRTLILNQNLISSDTIQEFSKTLSVNTTLHQFSLVQNSLDISGLESLFQVLSTKNSTLGVLDLSSNLLGEEGGKTLAKYLSSFKLSEISMANNQLQSSGATAVLANLSQTIQTLDISNNAISADSATQLSKTLTNSTTLLKLNISQNKLGDDNVPALVQSLQSNKSLIHIQISSNQFSQSSNNQLLNSIRSNKSIFFYDLVEEGSN
;
A
#
# COMPACT_ATOMS: atom_id res chain seq x y z
N MET A 1 -25.52 3.94 -6.87
CA MET A 1 -25.41 3.09 -8.08
C MET A 1 -23.98 2.64 -8.22
N ALA A 2 -23.74 1.33 -8.33
CA ALA A 2 -22.41 0.83 -8.67
C ALA A 2 -22.14 1.18 -10.14
N ILE A 3 -21.23 2.12 -10.40
CA ILE A 3 -20.76 2.41 -11.75
C ILE A 3 -19.83 1.25 -12.13
N SER A 4 -20.33 0.32 -12.95
CA SER A 4 -19.56 -0.83 -13.44
C SER A 4 -18.48 -0.42 -14.47
N ASN A 5 -18.69 0.68 -15.19
CA ASN A 5 -17.75 1.22 -16.17
C ASN A 5 -17.93 2.74 -16.32
N ILE A 6 -16.90 3.53 -15.96
CA ILE A 6 -16.96 5.00 -16.03
C ILE A 6 -16.97 5.52 -17.47
N ASN A 7 -16.53 4.71 -18.44
CA ASN A 7 -16.41 5.10 -19.84
C ASN A 7 -17.74 5.24 -20.57
N GLU A 8 -18.82 4.72 -19.98
CA GLU A 8 -20.20 4.75 -20.51
C GLU A 8 -21.05 5.87 -19.90
N LEU A 9 -20.51 6.62 -18.93
CA LEU A 9 -21.25 7.72 -18.31
C LEU A 9 -21.27 8.97 -19.20
N PRO A 10 -22.41 9.69 -19.25
CA PRO A 10 -22.50 10.98 -19.92
C PRO A 10 -21.54 12.00 -19.30
N GLU A 11 -21.05 12.92 -20.13
CA GLU A 11 -20.12 13.99 -19.77
C GLU A 11 -20.55 14.81 -18.55
N SER A 12 -21.84 15.16 -18.46
CA SER A 12 -22.41 15.91 -17.34
C SER A 12 -22.29 15.18 -15.99
N ILE A 13 -22.39 13.85 -15.99
CA ILE A 13 -22.23 13.01 -14.80
C ILE A 13 -20.75 12.92 -14.40
N LEU A 14 -19.84 12.85 -15.37
CA LEU A 14 -18.39 12.82 -15.13
C LEU A 14 -17.90 14.12 -14.47
N ILE A 15 -18.42 15.28 -14.91
CA ILE A 15 -18.12 16.58 -14.31
C ILE A 15 -18.69 16.68 -12.88
N LEU A 16 -19.91 16.18 -12.65
CA LEU A 16 -20.51 16.12 -11.31
C LEU A 16 -19.70 15.23 -10.35
N LEU A 17 -19.25 14.07 -10.81
CA LEU A 17 -18.37 13.18 -10.04
C LEU A 17 -17.03 13.85 -9.72
N LEU A 18 -16.44 14.58 -10.67
CA LEU A 18 -15.20 15.33 -10.47
C LEU A 18 -15.39 16.45 -9.43
N ASN A 19 -16.45 17.23 -9.53
CA ASN A 19 -16.74 18.32 -8.58
C ASN A 19 -17.05 17.78 -7.19
N TYR A 20 -17.79 16.67 -7.11
CA TYR A 20 -18.05 15.98 -5.85
C TYR A 20 -16.74 15.54 -5.20
N VAL A 21 -15.87 14.85 -5.95
CA VAL A 21 -14.53 14.44 -5.49
C VAL A 21 -13.70 15.63 -4.99
N ASN A 22 -13.67 16.74 -5.74
CA ASN A 22 -12.91 17.94 -5.35
C ASN A 22 -13.48 18.62 -4.09
N SER A 23 -14.77 18.46 -3.82
CA SER A 23 -15.43 19.01 -2.64
C SER A 23 -15.18 18.21 -1.35
N VAL A 24 -14.69 16.96 -1.45
CA VAL A 24 -14.37 16.14 -0.27
C VAL A 24 -12.88 16.29 0.05
N SER A 25 -12.55 17.31 0.84
CA SER A 25 -11.18 17.60 1.29
C SER A 25 -10.72 16.62 2.38
N SER A 26 -10.23 15.45 2.00
CA SER A 26 -9.40 14.59 2.86
C SER A 26 -8.81 13.44 2.05
N SER A 27 -7.47 13.31 2.05
CA SER A 27 -6.61 12.10 1.84
C SER A 27 -7.01 11.01 0.81
N SER A 28 -8.01 11.26 -0.04
CA SER A 28 -8.66 10.32 -0.96
C SER A 28 -8.32 10.65 -2.42
N TYR A 29 -7.37 11.57 -2.64
CA TYR A 29 -6.88 11.96 -3.96
C TYR A 29 -6.37 10.79 -4.81
N TRP A 30 -6.05 9.65 -4.19
CA TRP A 30 -5.63 8.42 -4.85
C TRP A 30 -6.79 7.52 -5.32
N LEU A 31 -8.01 7.75 -4.82
CA LEU A 31 -9.23 6.97 -5.07
C LEU A 31 -10.23 7.68 -5.99
N VAL A 32 -9.86 8.85 -6.52
CA VAL A 32 -10.48 9.39 -7.73
C VAL A 32 -10.14 8.42 -8.84
N ASN A 33 -11.09 7.55 -9.17
CA ASN A 33 -10.97 6.50 -10.16
C ASN A 33 -10.15 7.00 -11.35
N TYR A 34 -8.92 6.48 -11.51
CA TYR A 34 -7.94 6.92 -12.52
C TYR A 34 -8.54 6.95 -13.94
N SER A 35 -9.54 6.09 -14.15
CA SER A 35 -10.39 6.01 -15.32
C SER A 35 -11.22 7.28 -15.58
N LEU A 36 -11.69 7.99 -14.54
CA LEU A 36 -12.40 9.28 -14.62
C LEU A 36 -11.48 10.39 -15.13
N VAL A 37 -10.29 10.52 -14.55
CA VAL A 37 -9.30 11.53 -14.94
C VAL A 37 -8.79 11.25 -16.37
N CYS A 38 -8.50 9.99 -16.70
CA CYS A 38 -8.09 9.60 -18.05
C CYS A 38 -9.20 9.82 -19.10
N LYS A 39 -10.47 9.60 -18.74
CA LYS A 39 -11.63 9.82 -19.63
C LYS A 39 -11.90 11.30 -19.86
N LEU A 40 -11.89 12.12 -18.82
CA LEU A 40 -12.07 13.59 -18.91
C LEU A 40 -10.93 14.25 -19.71
N TRP A 41 -9.73 13.69 -19.64
CA TRP A 41 -8.59 14.15 -20.43
C TRP A 41 -8.66 13.70 -21.90
N SER A 42 -9.09 12.46 -22.18
CA SER A 42 -9.21 11.97 -23.56
C SER A 42 -10.31 12.66 -24.36
N THR A 43 -11.28 13.29 -23.68
CA THR A 43 -12.35 14.09 -24.28
C THR A 43 -12.02 15.59 -24.42
N GLN A 44 -10.81 16.04 -24.05
CA GLN A 44 -10.36 17.45 -24.11
C GLN A 44 -11.19 18.43 -23.25
N ILE A 45 -11.83 17.97 -22.17
CA ILE A 45 -12.72 18.80 -21.34
C ILE A 45 -11.98 19.48 -20.17
N LEU A 46 -10.69 19.22 -19.99
CA LEU A 46 -9.89 19.86 -18.94
C LEU A 46 -9.52 21.31 -19.33
N PRO A 47 -9.89 22.33 -18.53
CA PRO A 47 -9.52 23.72 -18.82
C PRO A 47 -8.01 23.92 -18.79
N GLU A 48 -7.49 24.80 -19.66
CA GLU A 48 -6.06 25.17 -19.74
C GLU A 48 -5.45 25.59 -18.39
N ALA A 49 -6.26 26.09 -17.45
CA ALA A 49 -5.84 26.51 -16.10
C ALA A 49 -5.28 25.38 -15.19
N TRP A 50 -5.31 24.12 -15.64
CA TRP A 50 -4.78 22.97 -14.88
C TRP A 50 -3.35 22.58 -15.23
N THR A 51 -2.68 23.31 -16.14
CA THR A 51 -1.21 23.21 -16.28
C THR A 51 -0.48 23.66 -15.02
N ASP A 52 -1.06 24.54 -14.21
CA ASP A 52 -0.39 25.13 -13.04
C ASP A 52 -0.36 24.22 -11.80
N LEU A 53 -1.01 23.05 -11.86
CA LEU A 53 -0.82 21.96 -10.88
C LEU A 53 0.55 21.23 -11.04
N LEU A 54 1.38 21.66 -11.99
CA LEU A 54 2.74 21.17 -12.25
C LEU A 54 3.74 21.42 -11.11
N ILE A 55 3.38 22.27 -10.15
CA ILE A 55 4.32 22.83 -9.20
C ILE A 55 4.45 21.97 -7.92
N ALA A 56 3.39 21.25 -7.51
CA ALA A 56 3.35 20.45 -6.28
C ALA A 56 4.08 19.09 -6.36
N THR A 57 5.33 19.07 -6.82
CA THR A 57 6.21 17.91 -6.73
C THR A 57 7.26 18.14 -5.65
N SER A 58 7.14 17.40 -4.56
CA SER A 58 7.94 17.44 -3.32
C SER A 58 9.40 16.97 -3.49
N GLN A 59 9.99 17.23 -4.65
CA GLN A 59 11.38 16.93 -5.00
C GLN A 59 12.21 18.22 -4.95
N PRO A 60 13.40 18.18 -4.33
CA PRO A 60 14.21 19.37 -4.05
C PRO A 60 14.72 20.00 -5.35
N SER A 61 14.85 21.34 -5.35
CA SER A 61 15.52 22.09 -6.42
C SER A 61 17.04 21.85 -6.42
N GLU A 62 17.62 21.61 -5.24
CA GLU A 62 19.01 21.23 -5.01
C GLU A 62 19.15 19.71 -4.89
N PRO A 63 20.30 19.10 -5.25
CA PRO A 63 20.46 17.65 -5.21
C PRO A 63 20.35 17.11 -3.79
N LEU A 64 19.33 16.29 -3.51
CA LEU A 64 19.33 15.41 -2.33
C LEU A 64 20.21 14.21 -2.66
N ILE A 65 21.33 14.12 -1.94
CA ILE A 65 22.34 13.10 -2.13
C ILE A 65 22.30 12.15 -0.94
N GLU A 66 21.84 10.93 -1.18
CA GLU A 66 21.94 9.86 -0.20
C GLU A 66 23.27 9.12 -0.41
N TYR A 67 24.17 9.28 0.56
CA TYR A 67 25.42 8.53 0.63
C TYR A 67 25.14 7.18 1.30
N ASN A 68 25.69 6.09 0.75
CA ASN A 68 25.75 4.85 1.51
C ASN A 68 26.60 5.11 2.76
N GLU A 69 26.08 4.78 3.94
CA GLU A 69 26.72 5.01 5.24
C GLU A 69 28.23 4.70 5.23
N LYS A 70 29.03 5.77 5.30
CA LYS A 70 30.16 6.00 6.23
C LYS A 70 30.78 7.36 5.91
N GLY A 71 30.30 8.43 6.57
CA GLY A 71 30.99 9.72 6.60
C GLY A 71 30.07 10.94 6.50
N SER A 72 29.96 11.67 7.62
CA SER A 72 29.20 12.92 7.78
C SER A 72 29.74 14.07 6.92
N LEU A 73 28.84 14.85 6.32
CA LEU A 73 29.10 16.13 5.64
C LEU A 73 29.18 17.26 6.66
N SER A 74 30.34 17.47 7.28
CA SER A 74 30.60 18.66 8.08
C SER A 74 31.78 19.52 7.62
N GLN A 75 32.32 19.33 6.41
CA GLN A 75 33.41 20.17 5.89
C GLN A 75 33.53 20.17 4.34
N ILE A 76 32.68 20.92 3.61
CA ILE A 76 33.09 21.46 2.29
C ILE A 76 32.47 22.87 2.11
N ALA A 77 32.96 23.79 2.94
CA ALA A 77 33.02 25.20 2.59
C ALA A 77 34.33 25.72 3.16
N SER A 78 35.45 25.40 2.51
CA SER A 78 36.61 26.27 2.35
C SER A 78 37.88 25.48 1.96
N HIS A 79 38.61 26.07 1.00
CA HIS A 79 40.00 25.79 0.60
C HIS A 79 40.28 24.59 -0.32
N GLY A 80 40.94 24.91 -1.44
CA GLY A 80 41.39 23.97 -2.45
C GLY A 80 42.44 22.97 -1.96
N GLY A 81 42.43 21.81 -2.59
CA GLY A 81 43.32 20.69 -2.31
C GLY A 81 42.63 19.39 -2.71
N ALA A 82 43.31 18.55 -3.46
CA ALA A 82 42.80 17.32 -4.05
C ALA A 82 41.98 16.47 -3.05
N SER A 83 40.65 16.44 -3.22
CA SER A 83 39.75 15.67 -2.35
C SER A 83 39.30 14.39 -3.04
N ARG A 84 39.50 13.28 -2.32
CA ARG A 84 39.23 11.91 -2.70
C ARG A 84 37.79 11.73 -3.19
N ALA A 85 37.64 10.91 -4.23
CA ALA A 85 36.37 10.52 -4.83
C ALA A 85 35.35 10.05 -3.79
N TYR A 86 34.34 10.90 -3.52
CA TYR A 86 33.17 10.50 -2.77
C TYR A 86 32.35 9.53 -3.63
N LYS A 87 31.94 8.40 -3.06
CA LYS A 87 31.04 7.44 -3.73
C LYS A 87 29.60 7.89 -3.52
N PHE A 88 29.06 8.59 -4.51
CA PHE A 88 27.65 8.97 -4.57
C PHE A 88 26.85 7.79 -5.13
N ASN A 89 25.93 7.19 -4.38
CA ASN A 89 25.22 6.00 -4.88
C ASN A 89 23.77 6.27 -5.27
N ARG A 90 23.15 7.34 -4.73
CA ARG A 90 21.79 7.74 -5.10
C ARG A 90 21.62 9.25 -5.18
N LEU A 91 20.93 9.72 -6.21
CA LEU A 91 20.56 11.11 -6.44
C LEU A 91 19.04 11.26 -6.56
N ILE A 92 18.47 12.23 -5.85
CA ILE A 92 17.05 12.59 -5.88
C ILE A 92 16.95 14.08 -6.23
N MET A 93 16.38 14.44 -7.39
CA MET A 93 16.35 15.83 -7.86
C MET A 93 15.34 16.04 -9.00
N ARG A 94 14.92 17.29 -9.23
CA ARG A 94 14.10 17.68 -10.40
C ARG A 94 14.80 17.34 -11.72
N ILE A 95 14.04 16.74 -12.64
CA ILE A 95 14.54 16.25 -13.94
C ILE A 95 15.24 17.34 -14.78
N GLY A 96 14.73 18.57 -14.79
CA GLY A 96 15.36 19.70 -15.49
C GLY A 96 16.79 19.96 -15.01
N LYS A 97 16.99 20.00 -13.70
CA LYS A 97 18.30 20.22 -13.09
C LYS A 97 19.23 19.04 -13.29
N VAL A 98 18.69 17.82 -13.25
CA VAL A 98 19.49 16.60 -13.45
C VAL A 98 20.15 16.59 -14.83
N THR A 99 19.47 17.08 -15.86
CA THR A 99 20.07 17.18 -17.20
C THR A 99 21.26 18.15 -17.31
N GLU A 100 21.41 19.11 -16.39
CA GLU A 100 22.55 20.04 -16.38
C GLU A 100 23.83 19.38 -15.82
N TYR A 101 23.67 18.39 -14.93
CA TYR A 101 24.78 17.81 -14.17
C TYR A 101 25.07 16.33 -14.50
N LEU A 102 24.17 15.62 -15.19
CA LEU A 102 24.25 14.16 -15.37
C LEU A 102 25.62 13.68 -15.91
N ASP A 103 26.21 14.42 -16.85
CA ASP A 103 27.51 14.09 -17.45
C ASP A 103 28.70 14.30 -16.50
N GLN A 104 28.53 15.14 -15.48
CA GLN A 104 29.55 15.47 -14.48
C GLN A 104 29.53 14.47 -13.30
N LEU A 105 28.42 13.77 -13.11
CA LEU A 105 28.17 12.87 -11.97
C LEU A 105 28.79 11.47 -12.18
N LYS A 106 30.12 11.40 -12.18
CA LYS A 106 30.91 10.20 -12.52
C LYS A 106 30.83 9.03 -11.52
N SER A 107 30.18 9.21 -10.38
CA SER A 107 30.05 8.21 -9.33
C SER A 107 28.62 7.73 -9.12
N VAL A 108 27.63 8.49 -9.58
CA VAL A 108 26.20 8.22 -9.31
C VAL A 108 25.75 6.97 -10.06
N THR A 109 25.22 6.00 -9.31
CA THR A 109 24.71 4.75 -9.85
C THR A 109 23.19 4.66 -9.86
N THR A 110 22.49 5.41 -9.01
CA THR A 110 21.03 5.42 -8.92
C THR A 110 20.51 6.84 -9.00
N VAL A 111 19.51 7.07 -9.84
CA VAL A 111 18.86 8.37 -9.99
C VAL A 111 17.35 8.19 -9.84
N ASP A 112 16.73 8.97 -8.96
CA ASP A 112 15.31 8.92 -8.66
C ASP A 112 14.64 10.25 -9.00
N LEU A 113 13.84 10.24 -10.07
CA LEU A 113 13.19 11.42 -10.64
C LEU A 113 11.67 11.27 -10.61
N ARG A 114 11.12 10.41 -9.76
CA ARG A 114 9.68 10.13 -9.73
C ARG A 114 8.84 11.38 -9.45
N ASN A 115 7.61 11.40 -9.93
CA ASN A 115 6.64 12.47 -9.69
C ASN A 115 7.19 13.86 -10.09
N ASN A 116 7.88 13.98 -11.21
CA ASN A 116 8.41 15.23 -11.79
C ASN A 116 8.02 15.35 -13.27
N PRO A 117 6.75 15.69 -13.59
CA PRO A 117 6.35 15.92 -14.96
C PRO A 117 7.20 17.02 -15.61
N SER A 118 7.58 16.82 -16.87
CA SER A 118 8.42 17.79 -17.57
C SER A 118 8.14 17.84 -19.06
N THR A 119 8.66 18.86 -19.71
CA THR A 119 8.49 19.03 -21.16
C THR A 119 9.32 17.99 -21.92
N ASN A 120 8.85 17.63 -23.12
CA ASN A 120 9.60 16.70 -23.99
C ASN A 120 11.05 17.16 -24.22
N SER A 121 11.30 18.47 -24.29
CA SER A 121 12.66 19.00 -24.49
C SER A 121 13.62 18.65 -23.35
N VAL A 122 13.12 18.62 -22.10
CA VAL A 122 13.91 18.22 -20.93
C VAL A 122 14.15 16.71 -20.95
N ILE A 123 13.12 15.93 -21.31
CA ILE A 123 13.25 14.47 -21.47
C ILE A 123 14.27 14.12 -22.55
N ASP A 124 14.27 14.82 -23.68
CA ASP A 124 15.21 14.60 -24.77
C ASP A 124 16.65 14.84 -24.31
N ARG A 125 16.92 15.92 -23.56
CA ARG A 125 18.25 16.18 -22.96
C ARG A 125 18.68 15.11 -21.97
N LEU A 126 17.75 14.61 -21.15
CA LEU A 126 18.03 13.48 -20.26
C LEU A 126 18.42 12.25 -21.08
N CYS A 127 17.65 11.94 -22.12
CA CYS A 127 17.89 10.81 -23.00
C CYS A 127 19.24 10.92 -23.72
N ASP A 128 19.63 12.11 -24.17
CA ASP A 128 20.93 12.35 -24.80
C ASP A 128 22.09 12.08 -23.84
N SER A 129 22.00 12.58 -22.61
CA SER A 129 22.99 12.34 -21.55
C SER A 129 23.06 10.84 -21.19
N LEU A 130 21.91 10.17 -21.13
CA LEU A 130 21.83 8.73 -20.83
C LEU A 130 22.51 7.86 -21.89
N LYS A 131 22.51 8.25 -23.18
CA LYS A 131 23.16 7.46 -24.25
C LYS A 131 24.66 7.27 -23.98
N THR A 132 25.32 8.29 -23.46
CA THR A 132 26.77 8.32 -23.22
C THR A 132 27.14 8.02 -21.77
N ASN A 133 26.22 8.19 -20.82
CA ASN A 133 26.47 7.93 -19.41
C ASN A 133 26.95 6.49 -19.17
N LYS A 134 27.99 6.34 -18.32
CA LYS A 134 28.64 5.05 -18.02
C LYS A 134 28.55 4.61 -16.56
N THR A 135 27.77 5.31 -15.75
CA THR A 135 27.80 5.17 -14.28
C THR A 135 26.44 4.78 -13.72
N ILE A 136 25.37 5.33 -14.28
CA ILE A 136 24.00 5.09 -13.84
C ILE A 136 23.58 3.67 -14.23
N LYS A 137 23.12 2.95 -13.22
CA LYS A 137 22.61 1.58 -13.28
C LYS A 137 21.12 1.50 -13.01
N SER A 138 20.57 2.45 -12.23
CA SER A 138 19.16 2.49 -11.89
C SER A 138 18.59 3.89 -12.09
N LEU A 139 17.45 3.97 -12.78
CA LEU A 139 16.74 5.22 -13.06
C LEU A 139 15.25 5.06 -12.76
N ASN A 140 14.73 5.86 -11.84
CA ASN A 140 13.29 5.93 -11.57
C ASN A 140 12.68 7.16 -12.24
N LEU A 141 11.75 6.94 -13.16
CA LEU A 141 10.96 7.96 -13.86
C LEU A 141 9.45 7.79 -13.62
N TYR A 142 9.06 7.12 -12.54
CA TYR A 142 7.66 6.87 -12.21
C TYR A 142 6.85 8.16 -12.18
N ASN A 143 5.68 8.18 -12.80
CA ASN A 143 4.74 9.31 -12.78
C ASN A 143 5.32 10.65 -13.26
N ASN A 144 6.00 10.64 -14.41
CA ASN A 144 6.60 11.83 -15.02
C ASN A 144 5.85 12.32 -16.27
N ARG A 145 4.67 11.77 -16.57
CA ARG A 145 3.87 12.12 -17.74
C ARG A 145 4.70 12.19 -19.03
N LEU A 146 5.58 11.21 -19.26
CA LEU A 146 6.46 11.20 -20.44
C LEU A 146 5.67 11.18 -21.76
N MET A 147 4.46 10.63 -21.74
CA MET A 147 3.61 10.40 -22.90
C MET A 147 4.31 9.53 -23.95
N GLN A 148 3.65 9.33 -25.09
CA GLN A 148 4.18 8.52 -26.18
C GLN A 148 5.53 9.04 -26.71
N LYS A 149 5.71 10.37 -26.82
CA LYS A 149 6.95 10.98 -27.33
C LYS A 149 8.13 10.75 -26.38
N GLY A 150 7.96 10.97 -25.07
CA GLY A 150 9.00 10.70 -24.09
C GLY A 150 9.35 9.20 -24.04
N GLY A 151 8.37 8.30 -24.19
CA GLY A 151 8.63 6.86 -24.33
C GLY A 151 9.54 6.51 -25.51
N VAL A 152 9.31 7.12 -26.67
CA VAL A 152 10.16 6.94 -27.86
C VAL A 152 11.58 7.47 -27.61
N SER A 153 11.73 8.63 -26.96
CA SER A 153 13.05 9.19 -26.64
C SER A 153 13.83 8.31 -25.66
N ILE A 154 13.17 7.79 -24.62
CA ILE A 154 13.76 6.84 -23.67
C ILE A 154 14.18 5.55 -24.38
N ALA A 155 13.32 4.99 -25.24
CA ALA A 155 13.66 3.81 -26.02
C ALA A 155 14.94 4.00 -26.86
N ARG A 156 15.07 5.13 -27.55
CA ARG A 156 16.28 5.47 -28.32
C ARG A 156 17.52 5.61 -27.43
N ALA A 157 17.38 6.09 -26.21
CA ALA A 157 18.49 6.12 -25.25
C ALA A 157 18.88 4.72 -24.81
N LEU A 158 17.90 3.86 -24.49
CA LEU A 158 18.12 2.47 -24.09
C LEU A 158 18.80 1.64 -25.19
N GLU A 159 18.52 1.91 -26.48
CA GLU A 159 19.23 1.25 -27.59
C GLU A 159 20.76 1.43 -27.55
N LYS A 160 21.23 2.55 -27.00
CA LYS A 160 22.66 2.92 -26.97
C LYS A 160 23.28 2.79 -25.59
N ASN A 161 22.49 2.95 -24.54
CA ASN A 161 22.99 2.83 -23.18
C ASN A 161 23.34 1.37 -22.88
N THR A 162 24.51 1.16 -22.28
CA THR A 162 25.06 -0.17 -21.95
C THR A 162 25.36 -0.32 -20.46
N THR A 163 24.78 0.52 -19.61
CA THR A 163 25.07 0.55 -18.17
C THR A 163 23.84 0.45 -17.29
N LEU A 164 22.71 0.94 -17.78
CA LEU A 164 21.44 0.90 -17.08
C LEU A 164 20.93 -0.53 -17.03
N THR A 165 20.77 -1.03 -15.80
CA THR A 165 20.25 -2.36 -15.51
C THR A 165 18.82 -2.31 -14.97
N HIS A 166 18.39 -1.16 -14.44
CA HIS A 166 17.05 -0.98 -13.86
C HIS A 166 16.44 0.33 -14.37
N ILE A 167 15.20 0.26 -14.86
CA ILE A 167 14.41 1.44 -15.17
C ILE A 167 12.96 1.27 -14.73
N ASP A 168 12.43 2.29 -14.06
CA ASP A 168 11.02 2.40 -13.72
C ASP A 168 10.39 3.50 -14.57
N LEU A 169 9.48 3.09 -15.47
CA LEU A 169 8.70 3.95 -16.34
C LEU A 169 7.22 3.91 -15.98
N GLY A 170 6.85 3.46 -14.79
CA GLY A 170 5.46 3.34 -14.37
C GLY A 170 4.71 4.67 -14.45
N LEU A 171 3.41 4.62 -14.76
CA LEU A 171 2.50 5.76 -14.73
C LEU A 171 2.90 6.93 -15.66
N ASN A 172 3.34 6.65 -16.88
CA ASN A 172 3.84 7.65 -17.82
C ASN A 172 3.02 7.85 -19.11
N LEU A 173 1.90 7.13 -19.26
CA LEU A 173 1.01 7.24 -20.42
C LEU A 173 1.74 7.00 -21.76
N LEU A 174 2.66 6.05 -21.79
CA LEU A 174 3.47 5.75 -22.99
C LEU A 174 2.64 5.29 -24.18
N GLY A 175 1.48 4.66 -23.94
CA GLY A 175 0.61 4.12 -24.98
C GLY A 175 1.27 3.06 -25.87
N ALA A 176 0.54 2.57 -26.87
CA ALA A 176 1.05 1.53 -27.77
C ALA A 176 2.33 1.95 -28.51
N ASN A 177 2.43 3.22 -28.93
CA ASN A 177 3.61 3.71 -29.66
C ASN A 177 4.87 3.74 -28.79
N GLY A 178 4.76 4.17 -27.53
CA GLY A 178 5.88 4.10 -26.59
C GLY A 178 6.26 2.64 -26.30
N GLY A 179 5.28 1.76 -26.13
CA GLY A 179 5.52 0.31 -25.98
C GLY A 179 6.27 -0.31 -27.15
N ASN A 180 5.88 0.02 -28.38
CA ASN A 180 6.55 -0.44 -29.61
C ASN A 180 8.01 0.02 -29.67
N ALA A 181 8.27 1.29 -29.34
CA ALA A 181 9.63 1.81 -29.31
C ALA A 181 10.48 1.09 -28.26
N ILE A 182 9.93 0.86 -27.05
CA ILE A 182 10.62 0.08 -26.01
C ILE A 182 10.89 -1.35 -26.47
N ALA A 183 9.95 -1.99 -27.18
CA ALA A 183 10.16 -3.32 -27.76
C ALA A 183 11.35 -3.34 -28.74
N ASP A 184 11.44 -2.35 -29.63
CA ASP A 184 12.57 -2.23 -30.56
C ASP A 184 13.90 -1.99 -29.84
N ALA A 185 13.88 -1.23 -28.75
CA ALA A 185 15.03 -1.04 -27.89
C ALA A 185 15.47 -2.35 -27.22
N LEU A 186 14.54 -3.15 -26.70
CA LEU A 186 14.82 -4.44 -26.04
C LEU A 186 15.43 -5.47 -26.99
N LYS A 187 15.15 -5.42 -28.29
CA LYS A 187 15.80 -6.30 -29.27
C LYS A 187 17.31 -6.07 -29.35
N LYS A 188 17.77 -4.84 -29.04
CA LYS A 188 19.18 -4.44 -29.13
C LYS A 188 19.87 -4.36 -27.76
N ASN A 189 19.19 -3.84 -26.75
CA ASN A 189 19.74 -3.68 -25.42
C ASN A 189 19.79 -5.04 -24.69
N GLN A 190 20.98 -5.48 -24.29
CA GLN A 190 21.19 -6.71 -23.51
C GLN A 190 21.74 -6.43 -22.11
N THR A 191 21.52 -5.21 -21.59
CA THR A 191 22.03 -4.77 -20.28
C THR A 191 20.92 -4.56 -19.27
N LEU A 192 19.71 -4.22 -19.72
CA LEU A 192 18.56 -4.02 -18.84
C LEU A 192 18.11 -5.36 -18.24
N ILE A 193 18.00 -5.39 -16.91
CA ILE A 193 17.60 -6.54 -16.09
C ILE A 193 16.19 -6.35 -15.53
N HIS A 194 15.86 -5.13 -15.11
CA HIS A 194 14.57 -4.77 -14.52
C HIS A 194 13.91 -3.65 -15.33
N LEU A 195 12.68 -3.89 -15.75
CA LEU A 195 11.88 -2.94 -16.51
C LEU A 195 10.46 -2.88 -15.93
N ASP A 196 10.12 -1.74 -15.33
CA ASP A 196 8.74 -1.44 -14.93
C ASP A 196 8.06 -0.55 -15.97
N LEU A 197 6.94 -1.04 -16.50
CA LEU A 197 6.08 -0.38 -17.47
C LEU A 197 4.63 -0.27 -16.96
N SER A 198 4.41 -0.41 -15.66
CA SER A 198 3.07 -0.38 -15.05
C SER A 198 2.27 0.87 -15.41
N SER A 199 0.96 0.74 -15.56
CA SER A 199 0.04 1.88 -15.71
C SER A 199 0.37 2.81 -16.89
N ASN A 200 0.75 2.25 -18.03
CA ASN A 200 1.15 3.01 -19.22
C ASN A 200 0.15 2.97 -20.38
N GLN A 201 -1.01 2.33 -20.19
CA GLN A 201 -2.05 2.18 -21.21
C GLN A 201 -1.48 1.60 -22.53
N LEU A 202 -0.54 0.67 -22.42
CA LEU A 202 0.10 0.07 -23.59
C LEU A 202 -0.90 -0.67 -24.47
N GLY A 203 -1.88 -1.33 -23.83
CA GLY A 203 -2.84 -2.22 -24.47
C GLY A 203 -2.15 -3.41 -25.15
N PHE A 204 -2.93 -4.29 -25.76
CA PHE A 204 -2.39 -5.43 -26.48
C PHE A 204 -1.45 -5.04 -27.64
N ARG A 205 -1.69 -3.88 -28.27
CA ARG A 205 -0.88 -3.38 -29.40
C ARG A 205 0.52 -2.96 -28.98
N GLY A 206 0.71 -2.42 -27.78
CA GLY A 206 2.04 -2.06 -27.27
C GLY A 206 2.76 -3.22 -26.59
N VAL A 207 2.00 -4.10 -25.91
CA VAL A 207 2.59 -5.19 -25.13
C VAL A 207 2.99 -6.38 -26.00
N GLY A 208 2.20 -6.71 -27.04
CA GLY A 208 2.55 -7.80 -27.97
C GLY A 208 3.97 -7.67 -28.55
N PRO A 209 4.37 -6.50 -29.08
CA PRO A 209 5.74 -6.28 -29.56
C PRO A 209 6.81 -6.41 -28.47
N ILE A 210 6.53 -5.95 -27.24
CA ILE A 210 7.44 -6.13 -26.10
C ILE A 210 7.64 -7.62 -25.85
N ILE A 211 6.55 -8.38 -25.78
CA ILE A 211 6.54 -9.83 -25.61
C ILE A 211 7.39 -10.51 -26.69
N GLU A 212 7.21 -10.14 -27.97
CA GLU A 212 8.03 -10.65 -29.08
C GLU A 212 9.52 -10.32 -28.94
N ALA A 213 9.86 -9.12 -28.46
CA ALA A 213 11.25 -8.74 -28.22
C ALA A 213 11.94 -9.64 -27.17
N LEU A 214 11.18 -10.19 -26.21
CA LEU A 214 11.69 -11.12 -25.18
C LEU A 214 12.07 -12.50 -25.73
N LYS A 215 11.72 -12.84 -26.98
CA LYS A 215 12.28 -14.03 -27.64
C LYS A 215 13.78 -13.88 -27.84
N ILE A 216 14.22 -12.65 -28.14
CA ILE A 216 15.60 -12.29 -28.47
C ILE A 216 16.32 -11.77 -27.23
N ASN A 217 15.67 -10.90 -26.45
CA ASN A 217 16.24 -10.34 -25.22
C ASN A 217 16.38 -11.42 -24.14
N LYS A 218 17.60 -11.62 -23.63
CA LYS A 218 17.89 -12.57 -22.54
C LYS A 218 18.35 -11.89 -21.25
N SER A 219 18.47 -10.57 -21.26
CA SER A 219 18.94 -9.78 -20.12
C SER A 219 17.82 -9.49 -19.12
N VAL A 220 16.61 -9.17 -19.59
CA VAL A 220 15.48 -8.84 -18.70
C VAL A 220 15.07 -10.06 -17.89
N LYS A 221 14.99 -9.89 -16.57
CA LYS A 221 14.60 -10.91 -15.58
C LYS A 221 13.35 -10.53 -14.80
N TYR A 222 13.11 -9.23 -14.65
CA TYR A 222 11.99 -8.64 -13.94
C TYR A 222 11.25 -7.72 -14.92
N LEU A 223 10.05 -8.11 -15.32
CA LEU A 223 9.20 -7.31 -16.21
C LEU A 223 7.88 -7.03 -15.50
N ILE A 224 7.60 -5.76 -15.27
CA ILE A 224 6.41 -5.35 -14.54
C ILE A 224 5.46 -4.63 -15.52
N LEU A 225 4.28 -5.21 -15.72
CA LEU A 225 3.29 -4.79 -16.73
C LEU A 225 1.91 -4.54 -16.11
N HIS A 226 1.82 -4.20 -14.81
CA HIS A 226 0.55 -3.95 -14.14
C HIS A 226 -0.29 -2.89 -14.87
N SER A 227 -1.63 -2.96 -14.81
CA SER A 227 -2.50 -1.86 -15.29
C SER A 227 -2.25 -1.42 -16.74
N ASN A 228 -2.07 -2.37 -17.67
CA ASN A 228 -1.78 -2.10 -19.09
C ASN A 228 -2.80 -2.69 -20.07
N GLN A 229 -3.92 -3.25 -19.59
CA GLN A 229 -5.01 -3.75 -20.44
C GLN A 229 -4.51 -4.82 -21.43
N LEU A 230 -3.71 -5.78 -20.94
CA LEU A 230 -3.12 -6.84 -21.76
C LEU A 230 -4.19 -7.73 -22.42
N ARG A 231 -5.25 -8.06 -21.66
CA ARG A 231 -6.30 -9.00 -22.03
C ARG A 231 -5.79 -10.40 -22.36
N ASP A 232 -6.67 -11.28 -22.81
CA ASP A 232 -6.35 -12.68 -23.12
C ASP A 232 -5.33 -12.82 -24.26
N GLU A 233 -5.42 -11.99 -25.30
CA GLU A 233 -4.62 -12.10 -26.51
C GLU A 233 -3.12 -11.94 -26.24
N SER A 234 -2.74 -10.89 -25.51
CA SER A 234 -1.33 -10.67 -25.13
C SER A 234 -0.85 -11.73 -24.14
N THR A 235 -1.74 -12.16 -23.25
CA THR A 235 -1.41 -13.12 -22.21
C THR A 235 -1.11 -14.51 -22.78
N LEU A 236 -1.83 -14.92 -23.82
CA LEU A 236 -1.55 -16.16 -24.56
C LEU A 236 -0.15 -16.14 -25.15
N LEU A 237 0.21 -15.04 -25.82
CA LEU A 237 1.54 -14.88 -26.42
C LEU A 237 2.64 -14.90 -25.34
N LEU A 238 2.41 -14.22 -24.22
CA LEU A 238 3.33 -14.18 -23.10
C LEU A 238 3.55 -15.57 -22.49
N ALA A 239 2.48 -16.33 -22.27
CA ALA A 239 2.57 -17.69 -21.75
C ALA A 239 3.39 -18.61 -22.68
N ASP A 240 3.23 -18.46 -23.99
CA ASP A 240 3.98 -19.25 -24.97
C ASP A 240 5.48 -18.95 -24.93
N ILE A 241 5.87 -17.68 -24.79
CA ILE A 241 7.28 -17.26 -24.73
C ILE A 241 7.93 -17.61 -23.41
N LEU A 242 7.21 -17.45 -22.29
CA LEU A 242 7.75 -17.78 -20.97
C LEU A 242 8.05 -19.28 -20.80
N ARG A 243 7.33 -20.16 -21.51
CA ARG A 243 7.68 -21.59 -21.55
C ARG A 243 9.06 -21.85 -22.18
N GLN A 244 9.49 -20.98 -23.10
CA GLN A 244 10.75 -21.12 -23.82
C GLN A 244 11.90 -20.35 -23.14
N ASN A 245 11.58 -19.37 -22.29
CA ASN A 245 12.55 -18.49 -21.66
C ASN A 245 12.59 -18.70 -20.14
N SER A 246 13.40 -19.67 -19.69
CA SER A 246 13.54 -20.06 -18.27
C SER A 246 14.26 -19.03 -17.41
N GLY A 247 14.71 -17.90 -17.98
CA GLY A 247 15.46 -16.88 -17.26
C GLY A 247 14.62 -15.90 -16.46
N PHE A 248 13.29 -15.86 -16.61
CA PHE A 248 12.45 -14.92 -15.88
C PHE A 248 12.31 -15.30 -14.41
N ILE A 249 12.48 -14.28 -13.56
CA ILE A 249 12.34 -14.39 -12.11
C ILE A 249 10.98 -13.85 -11.68
N GLU A 250 10.57 -12.71 -12.26
CA GLU A 250 9.33 -12.04 -11.88
C GLU A 250 8.62 -11.43 -13.09
N LEU A 251 7.31 -11.58 -13.11
CA LEU A 251 6.41 -10.99 -14.08
C LEU A 251 5.19 -10.42 -13.37
N GLY A 252 5.05 -9.09 -13.39
CA GLY A 252 3.90 -8.40 -12.78
C GLY A 252 2.74 -8.24 -13.77
N LEU A 253 1.62 -8.93 -13.55
CA LEU A 253 0.45 -8.93 -14.45
C LEU A 253 -0.87 -8.49 -13.80
N ASN A 254 -0.85 -7.98 -12.58
CA ASN A 254 -2.04 -7.47 -11.91
C ASN A 254 -2.75 -6.37 -12.71
N ASP A 255 -4.08 -6.31 -12.58
CA ASP A 255 -4.90 -5.25 -13.16
C ASP A 255 -4.83 -5.16 -14.69
N ASN A 256 -4.99 -6.28 -15.40
CA ASN A 256 -4.76 -6.33 -16.85
C ASN A 256 -5.92 -6.85 -17.69
N GLU A 257 -7.10 -6.93 -17.10
CA GLU A 257 -8.30 -7.48 -17.75
C GLU A 257 -8.06 -8.90 -18.31
N ILE A 258 -7.19 -9.69 -17.67
CA ILE A 258 -6.88 -11.06 -18.12
C ILE A 258 -8.07 -11.95 -17.81
N GLY A 259 -8.70 -12.48 -18.86
CA GLY A 259 -9.84 -13.37 -18.77
C GLY A 259 -9.46 -14.82 -18.51
N SER A 260 -10.44 -15.71 -18.63
CA SER A 260 -10.25 -17.14 -18.38
C SER A 260 -9.27 -17.78 -19.36
N LYS A 261 -9.22 -17.36 -20.63
CA LYS A 261 -8.33 -17.98 -21.63
C LYS A 261 -6.86 -17.64 -21.35
N GLY A 262 -6.57 -16.37 -21.05
CA GLY A 262 -5.24 -15.92 -20.63
C GLY A 262 -4.82 -16.59 -19.32
N GLY A 263 -5.75 -16.68 -18.36
CA GLY A 263 -5.58 -17.44 -17.12
C GLY A 263 -5.16 -18.88 -17.31
N ILE A 264 -5.88 -19.62 -18.14
CA ILE A 264 -5.59 -21.03 -18.46
C ILE A 264 -4.21 -21.16 -19.12
N ALA A 265 -3.83 -20.23 -20.01
CA ALA A 265 -2.54 -20.25 -20.68
C ALA A 265 -1.38 -20.04 -19.69
N LEU A 266 -1.50 -19.04 -18.81
CA LEU A 266 -0.53 -18.78 -17.75
C LEU A 266 -0.42 -19.97 -16.78
N ALA A 267 -1.55 -20.56 -16.39
CA ALA A 267 -1.56 -21.72 -15.52
C ALA A 267 -0.80 -22.90 -16.13
N ARG A 268 -1.01 -23.19 -17.42
CA ARG A 268 -0.27 -24.25 -18.13
C ARG A 268 1.24 -24.00 -18.14
N MET A 269 1.66 -22.75 -18.34
CA MET A 269 3.07 -22.37 -18.27
C MET A 269 3.62 -22.56 -16.84
N LEU A 270 2.95 -22.00 -15.84
CA LEU A 270 3.39 -22.02 -14.44
C LEU A 270 3.44 -23.42 -13.83
N LYS A 271 2.57 -24.33 -14.27
CA LYS A 271 2.58 -25.74 -13.84
C LYS A 271 3.93 -26.43 -14.08
N THR A 272 4.67 -26.01 -15.11
CA THR A 272 5.99 -26.55 -15.48
C THR A 272 7.17 -25.64 -15.12
N SER A 273 6.86 -24.44 -14.61
CA SER A 273 7.87 -23.44 -14.25
C SER A 273 8.75 -23.91 -13.09
N LYS A 274 10.06 -23.68 -13.20
CA LYS A 274 11.06 -24.03 -12.19
C LYS A 274 11.67 -22.83 -11.48
N THR A 275 11.23 -21.62 -11.80
CA THR A 275 11.82 -20.37 -11.29
C THR A 275 10.86 -19.53 -10.45
N HIS A 276 9.56 -19.65 -10.70
CA HIS A 276 8.56 -18.78 -10.08
C HIS A 276 8.14 -19.31 -8.71
N THR A 277 8.32 -18.50 -7.68
CA THR A 277 7.94 -18.79 -6.28
C THR A 277 6.67 -18.08 -5.83
N HIS A 278 6.20 -17.12 -6.64
CA HIS A 278 5.02 -16.29 -6.37
C HIS A 278 4.05 -16.41 -7.54
N LEU A 279 2.77 -16.58 -7.24
CA LEU A 279 1.66 -16.53 -8.19
C LEU A 279 0.83 -15.31 -7.83
N ASP A 280 0.98 -14.23 -8.60
CA ASP A 280 0.28 -12.97 -8.38
C ASP A 280 -0.43 -12.56 -9.67
N PHE A 281 -1.76 -12.72 -9.65
CA PHE A 281 -2.64 -12.34 -10.77
C PHE A 281 -3.82 -11.52 -10.27
N GLY A 282 -3.64 -10.78 -9.17
CA GLY A 282 -4.68 -9.95 -8.58
C GLY A 282 -5.30 -8.97 -9.57
N LYS A 283 -6.56 -8.61 -9.36
CA LYS A 283 -7.28 -7.60 -10.16
C LYS A 283 -7.45 -7.98 -11.64
N ASN A 284 -7.72 -9.24 -11.96
CA ASN A 284 -8.00 -9.68 -13.31
C ASN A 284 -9.42 -10.24 -13.43
N GLU A 285 -9.72 -10.94 -14.53
CA GLU A 285 -11.05 -11.50 -14.82
C GLU A 285 -10.97 -13.01 -15.09
N LEU A 286 -10.09 -13.72 -14.38
CA LEU A 286 -9.85 -15.14 -14.59
C LEU A 286 -11.14 -15.98 -14.57
N GLY A 287 -12.10 -15.60 -13.73
CA GLY A 287 -13.38 -16.27 -13.58
C GLY A 287 -13.22 -17.71 -13.09
N GLU A 288 -14.28 -18.48 -13.22
CA GLU A 288 -14.32 -19.86 -12.72
C GLU A 288 -13.27 -20.76 -13.38
N ASP A 289 -13.17 -20.73 -14.72
CA ASP A 289 -12.28 -21.64 -15.45
C ASP A 289 -10.80 -21.27 -15.30
N GLY A 290 -10.49 -19.97 -15.25
CA GLY A 290 -9.13 -19.51 -14.94
C GLY A 290 -8.73 -19.90 -13.52
N GLY A 291 -9.64 -19.76 -12.54
CA GLY A 291 -9.41 -20.20 -11.16
C GLY A 291 -9.21 -21.71 -11.02
N VAL A 292 -9.97 -22.53 -11.74
CA VAL A 292 -9.75 -23.99 -11.80
C VAL A 292 -8.37 -24.31 -12.38
N ALA A 293 -7.92 -23.60 -13.41
CA ALA A 293 -6.58 -23.80 -13.95
C ALA A 293 -5.48 -23.41 -12.95
N MET A 294 -5.68 -22.36 -12.15
CA MET A 294 -4.74 -21.98 -11.08
C MET A 294 -4.70 -23.01 -9.95
N ALA A 295 -5.81 -23.70 -9.64
CA ALA A 295 -5.81 -24.81 -8.70
C ALA A 295 -4.86 -25.94 -9.13
N ASP A 296 -4.79 -26.22 -10.43
CA ASP A 296 -3.84 -27.17 -10.99
C ASP A 296 -2.38 -26.74 -10.73
N VAL A 297 -2.09 -25.45 -10.88
CA VAL A 297 -0.76 -24.91 -10.55
C VAL A 297 -0.45 -25.12 -9.07
N ILE A 298 -1.38 -24.79 -8.17
CA ILE A 298 -1.23 -24.98 -6.72
C ILE A 298 -1.00 -26.46 -6.39
N LYS A 299 -1.69 -27.37 -7.06
CA LYS A 299 -1.57 -28.81 -6.78
C LYS A 299 -0.17 -29.34 -7.12
N PHE A 300 0.35 -28.98 -8.30
CA PHE A 300 1.53 -29.61 -8.88
C PHE A 300 2.83 -28.80 -8.68
N ASN A 301 2.77 -27.48 -8.65
CA ASN A 301 3.96 -26.65 -8.45
C ASN A 301 4.24 -26.48 -6.94
N LYS A 302 5.36 -27.07 -6.48
CA LYS A 302 5.79 -27.03 -5.08
C LYS A 302 6.78 -25.90 -4.74
N LEU A 303 7.16 -25.09 -5.73
CA LEU A 303 8.00 -23.90 -5.53
C LEU A 303 7.18 -22.68 -5.12
N ILE A 304 5.90 -22.65 -5.51
CA ILE A 304 5.01 -21.54 -5.18
C ILE A 304 4.65 -21.58 -3.69
N THR A 305 4.96 -20.49 -3.02
CA THR A 305 4.69 -20.29 -1.58
C THR A 305 3.62 -19.23 -1.34
N GLN A 306 3.41 -18.33 -2.31
CA GLN A 306 2.41 -17.26 -2.24
C GLN A 306 1.46 -17.30 -3.44
N VAL A 307 0.17 -17.26 -3.16
CA VAL A 307 -0.92 -17.25 -4.14
C VAL A 307 -1.79 -16.02 -3.89
N ARG A 308 -1.76 -15.06 -4.80
CA ARG A 308 -2.66 -13.88 -4.82
C ARG A 308 -3.56 -13.94 -6.04
N LEU A 309 -4.84 -14.17 -5.78
CA LEU A 309 -5.90 -14.26 -6.78
C LEU A 309 -7.06 -13.32 -6.41
N ASN A 310 -6.78 -12.25 -5.67
CA ASN A 310 -7.77 -11.26 -5.29
C ASN A 310 -8.37 -10.53 -6.49
N TRP A 311 -9.63 -10.09 -6.41
CA TRP A 311 -10.36 -9.48 -7.55
C TRP A 311 -10.18 -10.27 -8.86
N ASN A 312 -10.69 -11.50 -8.93
CA ASN A 312 -10.60 -12.32 -10.14
C ASN A 312 -11.94 -12.88 -10.62
N LYS A 313 -13.05 -12.40 -10.05
CA LYS A 313 -14.39 -12.94 -10.29
C LYS A 313 -14.45 -14.46 -10.04
N LEU A 314 -13.66 -14.97 -9.10
CA LEU A 314 -13.71 -16.38 -8.71
C LEU A 314 -15.03 -16.65 -7.96
N GLY A 315 -15.70 -17.73 -8.33
CA GLY A 315 -16.88 -18.22 -7.62
C GLY A 315 -16.65 -19.61 -7.06
N VAL A 316 -17.75 -20.32 -6.76
CA VAL A 316 -17.72 -21.59 -6.03
C VAL A 316 -16.93 -22.67 -6.75
N LYS A 317 -17.00 -22.74 -8.09
CA LYS A 317 -16.32 -23.80 -8.87
C LYS A 317 -14.80 -23.68 -8.76
N ALA A 318 -14.25 -22.47 -8.92
CA ALA A 318 -12.84 -22.16 -8.74
C ALA A 318 -12.40 -22.42 -7.30
N ILE A 319 -13.16 -21.93 -6.33
CA ILE A 319 -12.82 -22.06 -4.91
C ILE A 319 -12.83 -23.51 -4.46
N LYS A 320 -13.74 -24.33 -4.99
CA LYS A 320 -13.72 -25.79 -4.78
C LYS A 320 -12.43 -26.41 -5.31
N ALA A 321 -12.05 -26.11 -6.55
CA ALA A 321 -10.82 -26.65 -7.12
C ALA A 321 -9.58 -26.21 -6.34
N ILE A 322 -9.49 -24.92 -6.00
CA ILE A 322 -8.39 -24.34 -5.22
C ILE A 322 -8.32 -25.01 -3.84
N SER A 323 -9.44 -25.19 -3.17
CA SER A 323 -9.52 -25.84 -1.85
C SER A 323 -9.03 -27.29 -1.91
N GLU A 324 -9.44 -28.07 -2.92
CA GLU A 324 -8.94 -29.44 -3.10
C GLU A 324 -7.42 -29.49 -3.39
N ALA A 325 -6.89 -28.52 -4.14
CA ALA A 325 -5.45 -28.40 -4.36
C ALA A 325 -4.70 -28.04 -3.06
N LEU A 326 -5.23 -27.10 -2.28
CA LEU A 326 -4.64 -26.66 -1.01
C LEU A 326 -4.66 -27.76 0.06
N LYS A 327 -5.66 -28.64 0.11
CA LYS A 327 -5.67 -29.80 1.03
C LYS A 327 -4.41 -30.66 0.93
N GLN A 328 -3.83 -30.76 -0.27
CA GLN A 328 -2.64 -31.58 -0.56
C GLN A 328 -1.36 -30.75 -0.70
N ASN A 329 -1.46 -29.42 -0.79
CA ASN A 329 -0.31 -28.55 -0.95
C ASN A 329 0.32 -28.20 0.41
N THR A 330 1.64 -28.32 0.48
CA THR A 330 2.44 -28.05 1.68
C THR A 330 3.40 -26.86 1.53
N SER A 331 3.50 -26.27 0.33
CA SER A 331 4.40 -25.15 0.04
C SER A 331 3.74 -23.78 0.22
N VAL A 332 2.46 -23.67 -0.15
CA VAL A 332 1.68 -22.43 -0.12
C VAL A 332 1.34 -22.08 1.31
N ASN A 333 1.94 -21.00 1.79
CA ASN A 333 1.75 -20.47 3.14
C ASN A 333 1.07 -19.09 3.17
N TRP A 334 0.95 -18.44 2.02
CA TRP A 334 0.28 -17.15 1.85
C TRP A 334 -0.80 -17.25 0.78
N VAL A 335 -2.04 -17.00 1.16
CA VAL A 335 -3.20 -17.06 0.26
C VAL A 335 -4.02 -15.78 0.38
N ASP A 336 -4.21 -15.10 -0.75
CA ASP A 336 -5.11 -13.96 -0.87
C ASP A 336 -6.18 -14.29 -1.92
N LEU A 337 -7.42 -14.44 -1.43
CA LEU A 337 -8.62 -14.67 -2.23
C LEU A 337 -9.60 -13.49 -2.10
N SER A 338 -9.15 -12.36 -1.59
CA SER A 338 -9.98 -11.21 -1.28
C SER A 338 -10.71 -10.66 -2.52
N PHE A 339 -11.85 -10.04 -2.28
CA PHE A 339 -12.72 -9.48 -3.31
C PHE A 339 -13.12 -10.48 -4.43
N ASN A 340 -13.30 -11.75 -4.09
CA ASN A 340 -13.95 -12.73 -4.96
C ASN A 340 -15.34 -13.08 -4.43
N ASN A 341 -16.23 -13.60 -5.26
CA ASN A 341 -17.60 -13.90 -4.82
C ASN A 341 -17.71 -15.35 -4.33
N LEU A 342 -17.11 -15.64 -3.18
CA LEU A 342 -17.09 -17.01 -2.64
C LEU A 342 -18.49 -17.50 -2.28
N THR A 343 -19.36 -16.61 -1.78
CA THR A 343 -20.64 -16.97 -1.13
C THR A 343 -20.44 -17.86 0.09
N ASP A 344 -21.53 -18.18 0.81
CA ASP A 344 -21.45 -19.10 1.97
C ASP A 344 -21.01 -20.51 1.59
N GLU A 345 -21.38 -20.98 0.39
CA GLU A 345 -20.97 -22.30 -0.11
C GLU A 345 -19.45 -22.35 -0.32
N GLY A 346 -18.87 -21.36 -1.02
CA GLY A 346 -17.43 -21.30 -1.25
C GLY A 346 -16.64 -21.13 0.04
N LEU A 347 -17.14 -20.31 0.99
CA LEU A 347 -16.49 -20.18 2.30
C LEU A 347 -16.58 -21.48 3.11
N THR A 348 -17.68 -22.23 3.02
CA THR A 348 -17.81 -23.55 3.67
C THR A 348 -16.80 -24.55 3.10
N ILE A 349 -16.68 -24.62 1.78
CA ILE A 349 -15.71 -25.50 1.10
C ILE A 349 -14.27 -25.16 1.51
N LEU A 350 -13.94 -23.86 1.53
CA LEU A 350 -12.62 -23.42 1.98
C LEU A 350 -12.40 -23.77 3.45
N SER A 351 -13.40 -23.58 4.31
CA SER A 351 -13.34 -23.92 5.73
C SER A 351 -13.04 -25.42 5.94
N ASP A 352 -13.64 -26.31 5.16
CA ASP A 352 -13.32 -27.74 5.20
C ASP A 352 -11.90 -28.05 4.74
N CYS A 353 -11.35 -27.29 3.80
CA CYS A 353 -9.92 -27.34 3.47
C CYS A 353 -9.05 -26.89 4.65
N LEU A 354 -9.40 -25.79 5.31
CA LEU A 354 -8.63 -25.26 6.44
C LEU A 354 -8.59 -26.20 7.65
N LYS A 355 -9.60 -27.07 7.84
CA LYS A 355 -9.57 -28.09 8.89
C LYS A 355 -8.40 -29.07 8.75
N VAL A 356 -7.92 -29.32 7.53
CA VAL A 356 -6.85 -30.29 7.24
C VAL A 356 -5.55 -29.67 6.77
N ASN A 357 -5.58 -28.47 6.17
CA ASN A 357 -4.38 -27.80 5.68
C ASN A 357 -3.50 -27.32 6.85
N LYS A 358 -2.21 -27.66 6.78
CA LYS A 358 -1.20 -27.34 7.81
C LYS A 358 -0.13 -26.35 7.33
N ALA A 359 -0.28 -25.81 6.12
CA ALA A 359 0.74 -25.01 5.45
C ALA A 359 0.42 -23.50 5.47
N ILE A 360 -0.85 -23.14 5.34
CA ILE A 360 -1.30 -21.74 5.32
C ILE A 360 -0.98 -21.08 6.67
N ARG A 361 -0.39 -19.87 6.59
CA ARG A 361 -0.07 -18.99 7.73
C ARG A 361 -0.78 -17.65 7.58
N TYR A 362 -0.81 -17.12 6.35
CA TYR A 362 -1.50 -15.89 5.99
C TYR A 362 -2.69 -16.20 5.09
N LEU A 363 -3.86 -15.75 5.51
CA LEU A 363 -5.10 -15.88 4.75
C LEU A 363 -5.86 -14.56 4.71
N ASP A 364 -6.03 -14.02 3.52
CA ASP A 364 -6.88 -12.84 3.27
C ASP A 364 -8.15 -13.26 2.52
N LEU A 365 -9.27 -13.04 3.20
CA LEU A 365 -10.62 -13.28 2.72
C LEU A 365 -11.45 -12.00 2.74
N SER A 366 -10.82 -10.82 2.70
CA SER A 366 -11.53 -9.55 2.68
C SER A 366 -12.53 -9.51 1.53
N ARG A 367 -13.74 -8.98 1.76
CA ARG A 367 -14.74 -8.74 0.70
C ARG A 367 -15.16 -9.98 -0.09
N VAL A 368 -15.25 -11.14 0.55
CA VAL A 368 -15.66 -12.39 -0.12
C VAL A 368 -17.18 -12.65 -0.23
N ALA A 369 -18.00 -11.64 0.10
CA ALA A 369 -19.46 -11.64 0.00
C ALA A 369 -20.14 -12.87 0.67
N THR A 370 -20.07 -12.95 1.99
CA THR A 370 -20.62 -14.05 2.80
C THR A 370 -21.67 -13.55 3.80
N SER A 371 -22.30 -14.49 4.50
CA SER A 371 -23.25 -14.27 5.58
C SER A 371 -23.01 -15.26 6.74
N ALA A 372 -23.84 -15.19 7.78
CA ALA A 372 -23.61 -15.92 9.03
C ALA A 372 -23.34 -17.44 8.89
N PRO A 373 -24.00 -18.21 8.00
CA PRO A 373 -23.70 -19.62 7.81
C PRO A 373 -22.25 -19.87 7.36
N GLY A 374 -21.74 -19.08 6.42
CA GLY A 374 -20.35 -19.16 5.97
C GLY A 374 -19.37 -18.82 7.09
N HIS A 375 -19.65 -17.80 7.90
CA HIS A 375 -18.82 -17.44 9.06
C HIS A 375 -18.83 -18.52 10.15
N LYS A 376 -19.97 -19.18 10.38
CA LYS A 376 -20.07 -20.34 11.30
C LYS A 376 -19.23 -21.52 10.80
N ALA A 377 -19.24 -21.81 9.50
CA ALA A 377 -18.36 -22.83 8.93
C ALA A 377 -16.87 -22.47 9.10
N LEU A 378 -16.51 -21.20 8.88
CA LEU A 378 -15.16 -20.70 9.10
C LEU A 378 -14.75 -20.83 10.57
N ALA A 379 -15.63 -20.47 11.51
CA ALA A 379 -15.39 -20.62 12.94
C ALA A 379 -15.07 -22.07 13.35
N GLU A 380 -15.80 -23.06 12.80
CA GLU A 380 -15.50 -24.48 13.03
C GLU A 380 -14.11 -24.87 12.52
N SER A 381 -13.66 -24.28 11.41
CA SER A 381 -12.29 -24.50 10.92
C SER A 381 -11.24 -23.82 11.80
N ILE A 382 -11.49 -22.60 12.29
CA ILE A 382 -10.59 -21.87 13.19
C ILE A 382 -10.38 -22.63 14.50
N LYS A 383 -11.45 -23.25 15.02
CA LYS A 383 -11.39 -24.03 16.27
C LYS A 383 -10.34 -25.16 16.21
N VAL A 384 -10.19 -25.78 15.04
CA VAL A 384 -9.29 -26.94 14.84
C VAL A 384 -7.97 -26.59 14.15
N ASN A 385 -7.94 -25.55 13.32
CA ASN A 385 -6.72 -25.15 12.61
C ASN A 385 -5.73 -24.49 13.58
N GLN A 386 -4.51 -25.04 13.70
CA GLN A 386 -3.48 -24.53 14.60
C GLN A 386 -2.29 -23.90 13.84
N TYR A 387 -2.51 -23.45 12.61
CA TYR A 387 -1.44 -23.02 11.70
C TYR A 387 -1.61 -21.60 11.20
N ILE A 388 -2.84 -21.14 10.93
CA ILE A 388 -3.09 -19.77 10.50
C ILE A 388 -2.70 -18.82 11.63
N THR A 389 -1.84 -17.84 11.30
CA THR A 389 -1.38 -16.79 12.21
C THR A 389 -1.96 -15.43 11.86
N TYR A 390 -2.29 -15.19 10.58
CA TYR A 390 -2.88 -13.95 10.09
C TYR A 390 -4.18 -14.27 9.34
N LEU A 391 -5.27 -13.66 9.77
CA LEU A 391 -6.58 -13.79 9.14
C LEU A 391 -7.22 -12.41 8.94
N ASP A 392 -7.49 -12.08 7.68
CA ASP A 392 -8.23 -10.86 7.32
C ASP A 392 -9.63 -11.21 6.80
N LEU A 393 -10.63 -10.60 7.43
CA LEU A 393 -12.05 -10.73 7.12
C LEU A 393 -12.69 -9.35 6.94
N THR A 394 -11.92 -8.39 6.43
CA THR A 394 -12.41 -7.02 6.20
C THR A 394 -13.59 -7.03 5.24
N ASN A 395 -14.70 -6.41 5.65
CA ASN A 395 -15.90 -6.24 4.82
C ASN A 395 -16.46 -7.56 4.27
N CYS A 396 -16.59 -8.55 5.16
CA CYS A 396 -17.19 -9.86 4.89
C CYS A 396 -18.65 -9.92 5.31
N LYS A 397 -19.27 -8.77 5.63
CA LYS A 397 -20.65 -8.66 6.15
C LYS A 397 -20.87 -9.54 7.39
N ILE A 398 -19.87 -9.64 8.26
CA ILE A 398 -19.98 -10.42 9.50
C ILE A 398 -21.02 -9.74 10.39
N SER A 399 -22.16 -10.40 10.59
CA SER A 399 -23.20 -10.02 11.55
C SER A 399 -22.88 -10.59 12.94
N ASN A 400 -23.71 -10.27 13.94
CA ASN A 400 -23.52 -10.76 15.30
C ASN A 400 -23.40 -12.28 15.41
N ASP A 401 -24.28 -13.02 14.73
CA ASP A 401 -24.23 -14.49 14.69
C ASP A 401 -22.89 -15.03 14.19
N GLY A 402 -22.36 -14.44 13.11
CA GLY A 402 -21.07 -14.84 12.55
C GLY A 402 -19.91 -14.41 13.45
N GLY A 403 -19.97 -13.20 13.99
CA GLY A 403 -18.95 -12.66 14.88
C GLY A 403 -18.85 -13.41 16.21
N VAL A 404 -19.97 -13.79 16.82
CA VAL A 404 -20.03 -14.62 18.03
C VAL A 404 -19.40 -15.98 17.78
N ALA A 405 -19.71 -16.62 16.64
CA ALA A 405 -19.10 -17.90 16.29
C ALA A 405 -17.58 -17.79 16.14
N ILE A 406 -17.10 -16.75 15.45
CA ILE A 406 -15.66 -16.47 15.31
C ILE A 406 -15.02 -16.23 16.68
N ALA A 407 -15.61 -15.40 17.54
CA ALA A 407 -15.12 -15.15 18.90
C ALA A 407 -14.98 -16.47 19.68
N GLN A 408 -16.03 -17.29 19.71
CA GLN A 408 -16.03 -18.57 20.43
C GLN A 408 -14.97 -19.53 19.91
N SER A 409 -14.73 -19.56 18.60
CA SER A 409 -13.69 -20.42 18.01
C SER A 409 -12.28 -20.08 18.51
N LEU A 410 -12.02 -18.80 18.83
CA LEU A 410 -10.72 -18.33 19.30
C LEU A 410 -10.41 -18.71 20.75
N GLN A 411 -11.40 -19.16 21.53
CA GLN A 411 -11.15 -19.67 22.88
C GLN A 411 -10.22 -20.90 22.85
N SER A 412 -10.45 -21.78 21.86
CA SER A 412 -9.66 -22.99 21.64
C SER A 412 -8.50 -22.80 20.67
N ASN A 413 -8.59 -21.86 19.72
CA ASN A 413 -7.52 -21.58 18.76
C ASN A 413 -6.25 -21.06 19.48
N LYS A 414 -5.08 -21.60 19.15
CA LYS A 414 -3.78 -21.18 19.71
C LYS A 414 -2.79 -20.70 18.65
N SER A 415 -3.25 -20.42 17.43
CA SER A 415 -2.38 -20.04 16.30
C SER A 415 -2.56 -18.59 15.87
N ILE A 416 -3.79 -18.09 15.80
CA ILE A 416 -4.07 -16.76 15.27
C ILE A 416 -3.41 -15.70 16.17
N ARG A 417 -2.60 -14.85 15.52
CA ARG A 417 -1.86 -13.72 16.11
C ARG A 417 -2.43 -12.38 15.63
N THR A 418 -2.88 -12.31 14.39
CA THR A 418 -3.50 -11.13 13.80
C THR A 418 -4.88 -11.47 13.26
N LEU A 419 -5.89 -10.74 13.73
CA LEU A 419 -7.26 -10.84 13.27
C LEU A 419 -7.77 -9.46 12.87
N ILE A 420 -8.16 -9.31 11.61
CA ILE A 420 -8.70 -8.07 11.05
C ILE A 420 -10.18 -8.27 10.72
N LEU A 421 -11.06 -7.51 11.37
CA LEU A 421 -12.51 -7.58 11.21
C LEU A 421 -13.10 -6.23 10.75
N ASN A 422 -12.33 -5.46 9.99
CA ASN A 422 -12.70 -4.10 9.63
C ASN A 422 -13.95 -4.06 8.73
N GLN A 423 -14.73 -2.97 8.79
CA GLN A 423 -15.87 -2.73 7.90
C GLN A 423 -16.92 -3.86 7.93
N ASN A 424 -17.20 -4.46 9.09
CA ASN A 424 -18.23 -5.47 9.27
C ASN A 424 -19.45 -4.91 10.05
N LEU A 425 -20.40 -5.79 10.37
CA LEU A 425 -21.66 -5.46 11.07
C LEU A 425 -21.61 -6.00 12.51
N ILE A 426 -20.46 -5.82 13.18
CA ILE A 426 -20.20 -6.33 14.53
C ILE A 426 -20.80 -5.35 15.55
N SER A 427 -21.79 -5.78 16.33
CA SER A 427 -22.33 -4.98 17.44
C SER A 427 -21.56 -5.17 18.75
N SER A 428 -21.93 -4.37 19.75
CA SER A 428 -21.44 -4.49 21.13
C SER A 428 -21.66 -5.85 21.79
N ASP A 429 -22.74 -6.58 21.45
CA ASP A 429 -22.98 -7.95 21.96
C ASP A 429 -21.87 -8.90 21.50
N THR A 430 -21.44 -8.74 20.25
CA THR A 430 -20.34 -9.52 19.69
C THR A 430 -19.02 -9.17 20.38
N ILE A 431 -18.79 -7.89 20.68
CA ILE A 431 -17.61 -7.45 21.43
C ILE A 431 -17.60 -8.00 22.86
N GLN A 432 -18.75 -8.14 23.52
CA GLN A 432 -18.82 -8.80 24.83
C GLN A 432 -18.37 -10.26 24.73
N GLU A 433 -18.71 -10.97 23.64
CA GLU A 433 -18.22 -12.34 23.43
C GLU A 433 -16.72 -12.38 23.12
N PHE A 434 -16.19 -11.42 22.36
CA PHE A 434 -14.74 -11.25 22.21
C PHE A 434 -14.06 -10.95 23.55
N SER A 435 -14.71 -10.18 24.44
CA SER A 435 -14.18 -9.88 25.77
C SER A 435 -14.04 -11.15 26.62
N LYS A 436 -15.07 -12.01 26.64
CA LYS A 436 -15.00 -13.33 27.29
C LYS A 436 -13.88 -14.17 26.69
N THR A 437 -13.78 -14.18 25.37
CA THR A 437 -12.78 -14.95 24.62
C THR A 437 -11.35 -14.49 24.92
N LEU A 438 -11.09 -13.19 24.92
CA LEU A 438 -9.77 -12.61 25.19
C LEU A 438 -9.33 -12.77 26.64
N SER A 439 -10.26 -13.08 27.56
CA SER A 439 -9.91 -13.43 28.93
C SER A 439 -9.18 -14.78 29.05
N VAL A 440 -9.28 -15.65 28.04
CA VAL A 440 -8.65 -16.97 27.99
C VAL A 440 -7.73 -17.17 26.78
N ASN A 441 -7.90 -16.40 25.72
CA ASN A 441 -7.03 -16.44 24.56
C ASN A 441 -5.68 -15.77 24.88
N THR A 442 -4.60 -16.48 24.62
CA THR A 442 -3.23 -16.07 24.94
C THR A 442 -2.36 -15.96 23.69
N THR A 443 -2.98 -15.78 22.53
CA THR A 443 -2.26 -15.82 21.26
C THR A 443 -2.53 -14.61 20.39
N LEU A 444 -3.73 -14.07 20.42
CA LEU A 444 -4.05 -12.87 19.65
C LEU A 444 -3.20 -11.70 20.15
N HIS A 445 -2.47 -11.10 19.22
CA HIS A 445 -1.57 -9.98 19.43
C HIS A 445 -2.08 -8.70 18.77
N GLN A 446 -2.68 -8.82 17.58
CA GLN A 446 -3.27 -7.72 16.84
C GLN A 446 -4.74 -7.97 16.57
N PHE A 447 -5.58 -7.00 16.96
CA PHE A 447 -7.01 -7.04 16.74
C PHE A 447 -7.51 -5.70 16.18
N SER A 448 -8.11 -5.75 15.00
CA SER A 448 -8.60 -4.55 14.30
C SER A 448 -10.10 -4.66 14.07
N LEU A 449 -10.82 -3.63 14.50
CA LEU A 449 -12.27 -3.50 14.46
C LEU A 449 -12.70 -2.17 13.80
N VAL A 450 -11.89 -1.67 12.86
CA VAL A 450 -12.14 -0.38 12.20
C VAL A 450 -13.51 -0.39 11.54
N GLN A 451 -14.30 0.66 11.75
CA GLN A 451 -15.57 0.87 11.05
C GLN A 451 -16.58 -0.30 11.23
N ASN A 452 -16.86 -0.67 12.47
CA ASN A 452 -17.89 -1.65 12.83
C ASN A 452 -19.13 -1.04 13.52
N SER A 453 -19.20 0.29 13.62
CA SER A 453 -20.28 1.00 14.33
C SER A 453 -20.44 0.54 15.79
N LEU A 454 -19.31 0.37 16.48
CA LEU A 454 -19.30 -0.06 17.89
C LEU A 454 -19.86 1.02 18.82
N ASP A 455 -20.56 0.62 19.88
CA ASP A 455 -20.93 1.50 20.99
C ASP A 455 -20.08 1.25 22.24
N ILE A 456 -20.15 2.17 23.20
CA ILE A 456 -19.31 2.17 24.40
C ILE A 456 -19.63 1.00 25.34
N SER A 457 -20.88 0.54 25.35
CA SER A 457 -21.34 -0.47 26.31
C SER A 457 -20.64 -1.83 26.14
N GLY A 458 -20.35 -2.22 24.89
CA GLY A 458 -19.59 -3.42 24.59
C GLY A 458 -18.09 -3.24 24.86
N LEU A 459 -17.55 -2.05 24.56
CA LEU A 459 -16.12 -1.76 24.70
C LEU A 459 -15.66 -1.65 26.15
N GLU A 460 -16.50 -1.22 27.09
CA GLU A 460 -16.12 -1.17 28.51
C GLU A 460 -15.76 -2.57 29.04
N SER A 461 -16.51 -3.60 28.64
CA SER A 461 -16.20 -5.00 28.96
C SER A 461 -14.86 -5.45 28.37
N LEU A 462 -14.57 -5.04 27.13
CA LEU A 462 -13.31 -5.34 26.47
C LEU A 462 -12.15 -4.69 27.23
N PHE A 463 -12.25 -3.40 27.53
CA PHE A 463 -11.22 -2.67 28.27
C PHE A 463 -10.98 -3.24 29.67
N GLN A 464 -12.04 -3.63 30.38
CA GLN A 464 -11.89 -4.29 31.66
C GLN A 464 -11.08 -5.60 31.55
N VAL A 465 -11.35 -6.43 30.55
CA VAL A 465 -10.60 -7.67 30.33
C VAL A 465 -9.14 -7.40 29.93
N LEU A 466 -8.90 -6.43 29.04
CA LEU A 466 -7.55 -6.05 28.60
C LEU A 466 -6.71 -5.45 29.74
N SER A 467 -7.34 -4.81 30.73
CA SER A 467 -6.62 -4.26 31.89
C SER A 467 -6.30 -5.29 32.98
N THR A 468 -7.00 -6.42 33.03
CA THR A 468 -6.93 -7.35 34.18
C THR A 468 -6.51 -8.78 33.82
N LYS A 469 -6.84 -9.27 32.62
CA LYS A 469 -6.71 -10.69 32.26
C LYS A 469 -5.90 -10.94 31.01
N ASN A 470 -6.00 -10.08 29.99
CA ASN A 470 -5.27 -10.28 28.73
C ASN A 470 -3.93 -9.54 28.76
N SER A 471 -2.83 -10.27 28.52
CA SER A 471 -1.48 -9.71 28.45
C SER A 471 -0.81 -9.89 27.08
N THR A 472 -1.53 -10.44 26.11
CA THR A 472 -0.95 -10.85 24.82
C THR A 472 -1.28 -9.89 23.69
N LEU A 473 -2.45 -9.24 23.77
CA LEU A 473 -2.83 -8.21 22.82
C LEU A 473 -1.85 -7.04 22.97
N GLY A 474 -1.17 -6.70 21.88
CA GLY A 474 -0.25 -5.57 21.79
C GLY A 474 -0.77 -4.46 20.90
N VAL A 475 -1.61 -4.79 19.91
CA VAL A 475 -2.14 -3.84 18.93
C VAL A 475 -3.66 -3.91 18.92
N LEU A 476 -4.31 -2.77 19.18
CA LEU A 476 -5.76 -2.63 19.11
C LEU A 476 -6.13 -1.43 18.25
N ASP A 477 -6.96 -1.67 17.23
CA ASP A 477 -7.45 -0.62 16.34
C ASP A 477 -8.98 -0.53 16.39
N LEU A 478 -9.48 0.60 16.90
CA LEU A 478 -10.88 0.93 17.07
C LEU A 478 -11.31 2.10 16.18
N SER A 479 -10.55 2.41 15.13
CA SER A 479 -10.79 3.61 14.32
C SER A 479 -12.18 3.62 13.65
N SER A 480 -12.72 4.80 13.40
CA SER A 480 -13.97 4.98 12.62
C SER A 480 -15.21 4.30 13.22
N ASN A 481 -15.35 4.26 14.55
CA ASN A 481 -16.49 3.67 15.25
C ASN A 481 -17.43 4.68 15.93
N LEU A 482 -17.22 5.99 15.75
CA LEU A 482 -18.09 7.05 16.29
C LEU A 482 -18.27 6.98 17.82
N LEU A 483 -17.21 6.64 18.56
CA LEU A 483 -17.27 6.42 20.00
C LEU A 483 -17.59 7.67 20.84
N GLY A 484 -17.40 8.86 20.28
CA GLY A 484 -17.65 10.12 20.97
C GLY A 484 -16.67 10.39 22.12
N GLU A 485 -16.93 11.47 22.87
CA GLU A 485 -16.10 11.84 24.02
C GLU A 485 -16.07 10.77 25.11
N GLU A 486 -17.24 10.18 25.38
CA GLU A 486 -17.41 9.16 26.42
C GLU A 486 -16.62 7.89 26.10
N GLY A 487 -16.40 7.57 24.82
CA GLY A 487 -15.51 6.49 24.41
C GLY A 487 -14.05 6.73 24.82
N GLY A 488 -13.56 7.95 24.61
CA GLY A 488 -12.21 8.36 25.05
C GLY A 488 -12.06 8.36 26.56
N LYS A 489 -13.06 8.90 27.29
CA LYS A 489 -13.08 8.89 28.76
C LYS A 489 -13.14 7.47 29.32
N THR A 490 -13.93 6.60 28.72
CA THR A 490 -14.07 5.20 29.16
C THR A 490 -12.77 4.43 28.94
N LEU A 491 -12.13 4.57 27.77
CA LEU A 491 -10.80 4.01 27.52
C LEU A 491 -9.77 4.49 28.56
N ALA A 492 -9.76 5.80 28.84
CA ALA A 492 -8.81 6.42 29.78
C ALA A 492 -8.85 5.81 31.18
N LYS A 493 -10.01 5.32 31.66
CA LYS A 493 -10.14 4.64 32.97
C LYS A 493 -9.26 3.39 33.09
N TYR A 494 -8.95 2.73 31.97
CA TYR A 494 -8.24 1.44 31.94
C TYR A 494 -6.85 1.53 31.32
N LEU A 495 -6.60 2.59 30.55
CA LEU A 495 -5.45 2.71 29.66
C LEU A 495 -4.11 2.56 30.38
N SER A 496 -3.96 3.10 31.59
CA SER A 496 -2.73 3.00 32.40
C SER A 496 -2.35 1.56 32.76
N SER A 497 -3.32 0.66 32.79
CA SER A 497 -3.15 -0.76 33.17
C SER A 497 -2.95 -1.68 31.96
N PHE A 498 -3.16 -1.17 30.74
CA PHE A 498 -3.00 -1.97 29.53
C PHE A 498 -1.55 -2.40 29.30
N LYS A 499 -1.40 -3.52 28.58
CA LYS A 499 -0.12 -4.02 28.06
C LYS A 499 0.04 -3.79 26.55
N LEU A 500 -0.84 -3.00 25.95
CA LEU A 500 -0.77 -2.62 24.55
C LEU A 500 0.52 -1.82 24.27
N SER A 501 1.09 -2.04 23.09
CA SER A 501 2.12 -1.19 22.49
C SER A 501 1.54 -0.21 21.48
N GLU A 502 0.38 -0.53 20.89
CA GLU A 502 -0.26 0.29 19.88
C GLU A 502 -1.77 0.36 20.10
N ILE A 503 -2.28 1.59 20.06
CA ILE A 503 -3.71 1.84 20.07
C ILE A 503 -4.08 2.91 19.05
N SER A 504 -5.07 2.60 18.21
CA SER A 504 -5.68 3.56 17.31
C SER A 504 -7.14 3.80 17.68
N MET A 505 -7.47 5.08 17.81
CA MET A 505 -8.79 5.63 18.03
C MET A 505 -9.08 6.71 16.98
N ALA A 506 -8.46 6.65 15.81
CA ALA A 506 -8.66 7.64 14.75
C ALA A 506 -10.13 7.73 14.31
N ASN A 507 -10.60 8.92 13.93
CA ASN A 507 -11.95 9.10 13.39
C ASN A 507 -13.08 8.60 14.32
N ASN A 508 -13.02 8.90 15.62
CA ASN A 508 -14.02 8.49 16.60
C ASN A 508 -14.79 9.64 17.24
N GLN A 509 -14.59 10.88 16.79
CA GLN A 509 -15.21 12.07 17.39
C GLN A 509 -14.94 12.19 18.89
N LEU A 510 -13.70 11.89 19.33
CA LEU A 510 -13.33 12.00 20.74
C LEU A 510 -13.49 13.41 21.31
N GLN A 511 -13.41 14.43 20.45
CA GLN A 511 -13.33 15.85 20.80
C GLN A 511 -12.24 16.10 21.85
N SER A 512 -12.19 17.31 22.41
CA SER A 512 -11.12 17.67 23.33
C SER A 512 -11.25 16.99 24.69
N SER A 513 -12.47 16.77 25.18
CA SER A 513 -12.69 16.11 26.48
C SER A 513 -12.20 14.66 26.48
N GLY A 514 -12.61 13.88 25.48
CA GLY A 514 -12.19 12.49 25.34
C GLY A 514 -10.70 12.34 25.03
N ALA A 515 -10.17 13.16 24.12
CA ALA A 515 -8.74 13.11 23.77
C ALA A 515 -7.84 13.53 24.95
N THR A 516 -8.22 14.56 25.71
CA THR A 516 -7.50 14.97 26.92
C THR A 516 -7.44 13.84 27.93
N ALA A 517 -8.55 13.12 28.15
CA ALA A 517 -8.59 11.98 29.05
C ALA A 517 -7.63 10.86 28.60
N VAL A 518 -7.61 10.52 27.31
CA VAL A 518 -6.68 9.54 26.73
C VAL A 518 -5.23 9.97 26.91
N LEU A 519 -4.89 11.21 26.52
CA LEU A 519 -3.53 11.75 26.62
C LEU A 519 -3.02 11.81 28.06
N ALA A 520 -3.89 12.08 29.03
CA ALA A 520 -3.56 12.13 30.45
C ALA A 520 -3.28 10.76 31.08
N ASN A 521 -3.75 9.66 30.47
CA ASN A 521 -3.72 8.31 31.06
C ASN A 521 -2.99 7.28 30.19
N LEU A 522 -2.12 7.71 29.28
CA LEU A 522 -1.29 6.79 28.49
C LEU A 522 -0.44 5.90 29.41
N SER A 523 -0.47 4.58 29.19
CA SER A 523 0.46 3.68 29.87
C SER A 523 1.88 3.85 29.34
N GLN A 524 2.85 3.47 30.16
CA GLN A 524 4.26 3.42 29.79
C GLN A 524 4.59 2.26 28.83
N THR A 525 3.61 1.53 28.32
CA THR A 525 3.83 0.48 27.30
C THR A 525 3.48 0.97 25.90
N ILE A 526 2.65 2.00 25.76
CA ILE A 526 2.24 2.54 24.47
C ILE A 526 3.44 3.17 23.77
N GLN A 527 3.69 2.70 22.55
CA GLN A 527 4.69 3.18 21.60
C GLN A 527 4.05 3.87 20.41
N THR A 528 2.85 3.44 19.99
CA THR A 528 2.10 4.06 18.90
C THR A 528 0.73 4.51 19.40
N LEU A 529 0.42 5.79 19.22
CA LEU A 529 -0.91 6.35 19.46
C LEU A 529 -1.42 7.04 18.20
N ASP A 530 -2.61 6.65 17.74
CA ASP A 530 -3.33 7.37 16.70
C ASP A 530 -4.67 7.88 17.24
N ILE A 531 -4.79 9.20 17.32
CA ILE A 531 -6.01 9.94 17.66
C ILE A 531 -6.30 10.99 16.58
N SER A 532 -5.89 10.75 15.34
CA SER A 532 -6.16 11.60 14.20
C SER A 532 -7.65 11.69 13.88
N ASN A 533 -8.06 12.78 13.22
CA ASN A 533 -9.44 13.00 12.78
C ASN A 533 -10.50 12.87 13.90
N ASN A 534 -10.24 13.45 15.07
CA ASN A 534 -11.12 13.34 16.24
C ASN A 534 -11.79 14.66 16.66
N ALA A 535 -11.67 15.70 15.82
CA ALA A 535 -12.14 17.05 16.13
C ALA A 535 -11.57 17.60 17.45
N ILE A 536 -10.31 17.28 17.76
CA ILE A 536 -9.60 17.76 18.94
C ILE A 536 -9.27 19.25 18.77
N SER A 537 -9.80 20.13 19.62
CA SER A 537 -9.56 21.58 19.61
C SER A 537 -8.28 21.97 20.37
N ALA A 538 -7.97 23.27 20.39
CA ALA A 538 -6.92 23.88 21.21
C ALA A 538 -6.97 23.49 22.69
N ASP A 539 -8.15 23.15 23.23
CA ASP A 539 -8.33 22.79 24.65
C ASP A 539 -7.45 21.61 25.08
N SER A 540 -7.16 20.67 24.17
CA SER A 540 -6.30 19.52 24.44
C SER A 540 -4.81 19.79 24.26
N ALA A 541 -4.42 20.92 23.67
CA ALA A 541 -3.03 21.19 23.29
C ALA A 541 -2.09 21.31 24.49
N THR A 542 -2.58 21.82 25.62
CA THR A 542 -1.83 21.83 26.89
C THR A 542 -1.52 20.41 27.37
N GLN A 543 -2.51 19.52 27.34
CA GLN A 543 -2.32 18.13 27.76
C GLN A 543 -1.41 17.38 26.79
N LEU A 544 -1.57 17.61 25.48
CA LEU A 544 -0.69 17.06 24.45
C LEU A 544 0.77 17.45 24.68
N SER A 545 1.05 18.72 24.96
CA SER A 545 2.39 19.22 25.28
C SER A 545 2.99 18.51 26.51
N LYS A 546 2.19 18.34 27.58
CA LYS A 546 2.61 17.60 28.78
C LYS A 546 2.91 16.13 28.46
N THR A 547 2.06 15.48 27.67
CA THR A 547 2.24 14.08 27.27
C THR A 547 3.51 13.91 26.44
N LEU A 548 3.78 14.80 25.49
CA LEU A 548 5.02 14.80 24.70
C LEU A 548 6.26 15.06 25.54
N THR A 549 6.19 15.94 26.54
CA THR A 549 7.32 16.22 27.42
C THR A 549 7.64 15.03 28.33
N ASN A 550 6.62 14.36 28.85
CA ASN A 550 6.77 13.33 29.88
C ASN A 550 6.90 11.90 29.33
N SER A 551 6.39 11.64 28.12
CA SER A 551 6.43 10.29 27.56
C SER A 551 7.85 9.91 27.17
N THR A 552 8.34 8.80 27.70
CA THR A 552 9.63 8.19 27.33
C THR A 552 9.46 6.98 26.41
N THR A 553 8.24 6.51 26.19
CA THR A 553 7.95 5.27 25.45
C THR A 553 7.23 5.52 24.13
N LEU A 554 6.55 6.65 23.98
CA LEU A 554 5.84 6.99 22.75
C LEU A 554 6.84 7.27 21.63
N LEU A 555 6.81 6.42 20.60
CA LEU A 555 7.65 6.46 19.41
C LEU A 555 6.91 7.09 18.24
N LYS A 556 5.61 6.80 18.10
CA LYS A 556 4.78 7.28 16.99
C LYS A 556 3.52 7.94 17.52
N LEU A 557 3.28 9.17 17.10
CA LEU A 557 2.06 9.91 17.40
C LEU A 557 1.41 10.40 16.11
N ASN A 558 0.17 9.99 15.88
CA ASN A 558 -0.68 10.60 14.87
C ASN A 558 -1.82 11.37 15.53
N ILE A 559 -1.79 12.69 15.35
CA ILE A 559 -2.82 13.64 15.79
C ILE A 559 -3.25 14.55 14.62
N SER A 560 -2.96 14.14 13.38
CA SER A 560 -3.34 14.87 12.18
C SER A 560 -4.86 15.00 12.01
N GLN A 561 -5.30 15.90 11.12
CA GLN A 561 -6.72 16.10 10.79
C GLN A 561 -7.59 16.49 12.00
N ASN A 562 -7.04 17.27 12.94
CA ASN A 562 -7.76 17.78 14.11
C ASN A 562 -7.95 19.32 14.02
N LYS A 563 -8.24 19.98 15.13
CA LYS A 563 -8.59 21.42 15.21
C LYS A 563 -7.74 22.14 16.26
N LEU A 564 -6.46 21.75 16.44
CA LEU A 564 -5.61 22.25 17.52
C LEU A 564 -5.38 23.77 17.47
N GLY A 565 -5.33 24.39 16.28
CA GLY A 565 -5.15 25.84 16.14
C GLY A 565 -3.82 26.38 16.71
N ASP A 566 -3.68 27.71 16.74
CA ASP A 566 -2.41 28.38 17.06
C ASP A 566 -2.14 28.58 18.57
N ASP A 567 -3.18 28.54 19.41
CA ASP A 567 -3.17 29.05 20.79
C ASP A 567 -2.07 28.45 21.69
N ASN A 568 -1.66 27.22 21.42
CA ASN A 568 -0.71 26.45 22.24
C ASN A 568 0.54 25.98 21.48
N VAL A 569 0.77 26.51 20.29
CA VAL A 569 1.93 26.17 19.46
C VAL A 569 3.27 26.37 20.19
N PRO A 570 3.50 27.45 20.97
CA PRO A 570 4.76 27.62 21.70
C PRO A 570 5.09 26.46 22.65
N ALA A 571 4.07 25.94 23.36
CA ALA A 571 4.23 24.81 24.27
C ALA A 571 4.51 23.51 23.50
N LEU A 572 3.85 23.31 22.36
CA LEU A 572 4.10 22.15 21.49
C LEU A 572 5.51 22.18 20.91
N VAL A 573 5.97 23.35 20.44
CA VAL A 573 7.35 23.56 19.95
C VAL A 573 8.38 23.16 21.01
N GLN A 574 8.21 23.66 22.24
CA GLN A 574 9.12 23.32 23.35
C GLN A 574 9.07 21.81 23.68
N SER A 575 7.87 21.24 23.71
CA SER A 575 7.67 19.81 23.99
C SER A 575 8.35 18.94 22.93
N LEU A 576 8.18 19.29 21.65
CA LEU A 576 8.82 18.61 20.52
C LEU A 576 10.33 18.75 20.54
N GLN A 577 10.89 19.91 20.90
CA GLN A 577 12.36 20.08 21.01
C GLN A 577 12.96 19.24 22.14
N SER A 578 12.23 19.10 23.25
CA SER A 578 12.71 18.40 24.45
C SER A 578 12.47 16.89 24.43
N ASN A 579 11.52 16.40 23.64
CA ASN A 579 11.20 14.98 23.55
C ASN A 579 12.38 14.19 22.93
N LYS A 580 12.70 13.03 23.51
CA LYS A 580 13.83 12.18 23.09
C LYS A 580 13.41 10.81 22.58
N SER A 581 12.13 10.45 22.68
CA SER A 581 11.62 9.11 22.34
C SER A 581 10.94 9.08 20.97
N LEU A 582 10.29 10.17 20.57
CA LEU A 582 9.44 10.24 19.40
C LEU A 582 10.29 10.18 18.13
N ILE A 583 9.94 9.24 17.26
CA ILE A 583 10.58 9.00 15.96
C ILE A 583 9.69 9.38 14.78
N HIS A 584 8.37 9.37 14.98
CA HIS A 584 7.38 9.68 13.95
C HIS A 584 6.27 10.54 14.53
N ILE A 585 6.00 11.69 13.91
CA ILE A 585 4.88 12.55 14.26
C ILE A 585 4.05 12.92 13.03
N GLN A 586 2.75 12.70 13.11
CA GLN A 586 1.79 13.22 12.13
C GLN A 586 0.91 14.26 12.81
N ILE A 587 1.00 15.51 12.40
CA ILE A 587 0.31 16.66 13.00
C ILE A 587 -0.27 17.60 11.93
N SER A 588 -0.17 17.25 10.64
CA SER A 588 -0.75 18.04 9.55
C SER A 588 -2.27 18.19 9.66
N SER A 589 -2.83 19.14 8.91
CA SER A 589 -4.28 19.37 8.84
C SER A 589 -4.93 19.70 10.19
N ASN A 590 -4.30 20.56 10.99
CA ASN A 590 -4.74 20.93 12.36
C ASN A 590 -5.20 22.39 12.54
N GLN A 591 -5.46 23.09 11.43
CA GLN A 591 -5.85 24.51 11.42
C GLN A 591 -4.79 25.46 11.99
N PHE A 592 -3.51 25.11 11.89
CA PHE A 592 -2.41 26.03 12.21
C PHE A 592 -2.30 27.12 11.14
N SER A 593 -1.92 28.33 11.55
CA SER A 593 -1.43 29.32 10.60
C SER A 593 -0.08 28.90 10.00
N GLN A 594 0.26 29.52 8.87
CA GLN A 594 1.56 29.32 8.22
C GLN A 594 2.74 29.57 9.18
N SER A 595 2.65 30.61 10.02
CA SER A 595 3.67 30.93 11.02
C SER A 595 3.85 29.78 12.02
N SER A 596 2.74 29.27 12.56
CA SER A 596 2.75 28.14 13.48
C SER A 596 3.27 26.86 12.86
N ASN A 597 2.87 26.55 11.62
CA ASN A 597 3.41 25.42 10.85
C ASN A 597 4.93 25.50 10.72
N ASN A 598 5.46 26.68 10.36
CA ASN A 598 6.90 26.89 10.24
C ASN A 598 7.62 26.75 11.59
N GLN A 599 7.03 27.24 12.69
CA GLN A 599 7.60 27.06 14.03
C GLN A 599 7.65 25.57 14.44
N LEU A 600 6.55 24.84 14.24
CA LEU A 600 6.48 23.41 14.51
C LEU A 600 7.49 22.63 13.64
N LEU A 601 7.56 22.92 12.34
CA LEU A 601 8.49 22.26 11.44
C LEU A 601 9.95 22.51 11.82
N ASN A 602 10.31 23.75 12.17
CA ASN A 602 11.65 24.08 12.65
C ASN A 602 11.97 23.32 13.95
N SER A 603 11.00 23.22 14.85
CA SER A 603 11.15 22.46 16.10
C SER A 603 11.42 20.98 15.83
N ILE A 604 10.67 20.37 14.89
CA ILE A 604 10.82 18.97 14.48
C ILE A 604 12.19 18.76 13.83
N ARG A 605 12.60 19.61 12.87
CA ARG A 605 13.91 19.53 12.20
C ARG A 605 15.08 19.69 13.17
N SER A 606 14.90 20.46 14.25
CA SER A 606 15.92 20.62 15.29
C SER A 606 16.00 19.42 16.25
N ASN A 607 14.95 18.61 16.33
CA ASN A 607 14.94 17.40 17.16
C ASN A 607 15.65 16.24 16.43
N LYS A 608 16.69 15.69 17.06
CA LYS A 608 17.51 14.60 16.52
C LYS A 608 16.83 13.21 16.55
N SER A 609 15.74 13.05 17.30
CA SER A 609 15.03 11.76 17.40
C SER A 609 13.94 11.57 16.35
N ILE A 610 13.37 12.66 15.80
CA ILE A 610 12.24 12.58 14.87
C ILE A 610 12.74 12.42 13.44
N PHE A 611 12.39 11.30 12.80
CA PHE A 611 12.81 10.97 11.43
C PHE A 611 11.68 11.07 10.41
N PHE A 612 10.44 10.86 10.84
CA PHE A 612 9.27 10.85 9.97
C PHE A 612 8.27 11.91 10.43
N TYR A 613 7.83 12.76 9.51
CA TYR A 613 6.80 13.75 9.78
C TYR A 613 6.01 14.13 8.53
N ASP A 614 4.80 14.67 8.71
CA ASP A 614 3.85 15.00 7.64
C ASP A 614 3.65 16.51 7.40
N LEU A 615 4.33 17.38 8.16
CA LEU A 615 4.32 18.81 7.92
C LEU A 615 5.20 19.20 6.72
N VAL A 616 4.71 20.14 5.92
CA VAL A 616 5.41 20.74 4.77
C VAL A 616 5.50 22.25 4.95
N GLU A 617 6.52 22.89 4.36
CA GLU A 617 6.58 24.36 4.28
C GLU A 617 5.49 24.84 3.33
N GLU A 618 4.47 25.54 3.85
CA GLU A 618 3.50 26.22 2.98
C GLU A 618 4.21 27.39 2.28
N GLY A 619 4.37 27.29 0.96
CA GLY A 619 5.13 28.23 0.12
C GLY A 619 6.19 27.54 -0.75
N SER A 620 6.57 26.29 -0.45
CA SER A 620 7.23 25.42 -1.43
C SER A 620 6.17 24.85 -2.35
N ASN A 621 5.79 25.70 -3.30
CA ASN A 621 4.89 25.36 -4.37
C ASN A 621 5.46 24.16 -5.14
#